data_AF-A0A7J3XG00-F1
#
_entry.id   AF-A0A7J3XG00-F1
#
_cell.length_a   1.000
_cell.length_b   1.000
_cell.length_c   1.000
_cell.angle_alpha   90.00
_cell.angle_beta   90.00
_cell.angle_gamma   90.00
#
_symmetry.space_group_name_H-M   'P 1'
#
loop_
_entity.id
_entity.type
_entity.pdbx_description
1 polymer ?
#
loop_
_entity_poly.entity_id
_entity_poly.type
_entity_poly.pdbx_seq_one_letter_code
_entity_poly.pdbx_strand_id
1 'polypeptide(L)'
;VIVANKMDIPEAEDNLKRVTKSLESRVVVPTSSLYELALRKASRSSLIRYVPGDPDFEVVDPSKLTEKQRQALDRIREFVRKYGGTGVQRALNTAVFDVLGMIVVYPVENPTKLSDKDGNVLPDAYLVRSGTTALEVAELVHTELAKGFIAAHVVNRNKRVGADYRVQDGDVIRIVSALARG
;
A
#
# COMPACT_ATOMS: atom_id res chain seq x y z
N VAL A 1 -2.63 5.90 -14.93
CA VAL A 1 -2.25 6.96 -13.98
C VAL A 1 -1.13 7.79 -14.59
N ILE A 2 -1.22 9.11 -14.53
CA ILE A 2 -0.18 10.02 -14.99
C ILE A 2 0.44 10.68 -13.77
N VAL A 3 1.76 10.64 -13.67
CA VAL A 3 2.51 11.25 -12.57
C VAL A 3 2.98 12.63 -13.01
N ALA A 4 2.34 13.69 -12.50
CA ALA A 4 2.77 15.05 -12.71
C ALA A 4 3.92 15.37 -11.75
N ASN A 5 5.14 14.95 -12.12
CA ASN A 5 6.33 15.14 -11.31
C ASN A 5 6.85 16.59 -11.36
N LYS A 6 7.76 16.93 -10.43
CA LYS A 6 8.37 18.25 -10.21
C LYS A 6 7.42 19.29 -9.61
N MET A 7 6.49 18.87 -8.76
CA MET A 7 5.59 19.79 -8.05
C MET A 7 6.30 20.67 -6.99
N ASP A 8 7.63 20.52 -6.84
CA ASP A 8 8.50 21.32 -5.96
C ASP A 8 8.94 22.68 -6.54
N ILE A 9 8.52 23.04 -7.76
CA ILE A 9 8.78 24.35 -8.37
C ILE A 9 7.51 25.22 -8.44
N PRO A 10 7.63 26.57 -8.35
CA PRO A 10 6.46 27.46 -8.31
C PRO A 10 5.52 27.34 -9.52
N GLU A 11 6.08 27.15 -10.72
CA GLU A 11 5.31 27.09 -11.97
C GLU A 11 4.51 25.79 -12.11
N ALA A 12 4.77 24.79 -11.25
CA ALA A 12 4.17 23.48 -11.38
C ALA A 12 2.66 23.47 -11.13
N GLU A 13 2.14 24.36 -10.29
CA GLU A 13 0.69 24.39 -9.98
C GLU A 13 -0.15 24.78 -11.19
N ASP A 14 0.31 25.77 -11.95
CA ASP A 14 -0.39 26.19 -13.16
C ASP A 14 -0.22 25.14 -14.27
N ASN A 15 0.93 24.48 -14.35
CA ASN A 15 1.12 23.34 -15.25
C ASN A 15 0.18 22.19 -14.91
N LEU A 16 0.01 21.88 -13.62
CA LEU A 16 -0.91 20.86 -13.15
C LEU A 16 -2.35 21.19 -13.57
N LYS A 17 -2.82 22.42 -13.34
CA LYS A 17 -4.16 22.85 -13.77
C LYS A 17 -4.39 22.65 -15.27
N ARG A 18 -3.40 23.03 -16.10
CA ARG A 18 -3.49 22.86 -17.57
C ARG A 18 -3.56 21.39 -17.97
N VAL A 19 -2.72 20.54 -17.37
CA VAL A 19 -2.69 19.10 -17.68
C VAL A 19 -3.95 18.40 -17.21
N THR A 20 -4.45 18.71 -16.01
CA THR A 20 -5.71 18.13 -15.51
C THR A 20 -6.89 18.51 -16.39
N LYS A 21 -6.93 19.75 -16.90
CA LYS A 21 -7.97 20.19 -17.85
C LYS A 21 -7.84 19.56 -19.23
N SER A 22 -6.63 19.29 -19.72
CA SER A 22 -6.46 18.66 -21.04
C SER A 22 -6.66 17.14 -21.01
N LEU A 23 -6.55 16.51 -19.84
CA LEU A 23 -6.59 15.05 -19.65
C LEU A 23 -7.70 14.62 -18.68
N GLU A 24 -8.91 15.18 -18.82
CA GLU A 24 -10.04 14.93 -17.91
C GLU A 24 -10.41 13.43 -17.75
N SER A 25 -10.12 12.61 -18.77
CA SER A 25 -10.37 11.15 -18.73
C SER A 25 -9.26 10.33 -18.06
N ARG A 26 -8.19 10.98 -17.56
CA ARG A 26 -7.03 10.32 -16.96
C ARG A 26 -6.85 10.78 -15.52
N VAL A 27 -6.51 9.84 -14.64
CA VAL A 27 -6.09 10.17 -13.28
C VAL A 27 -4.68 10.77 -13.31
N VAL A 28 -4.56 12.05 -12.94
CA VAL A 28 -3.29 12.79 -12.82
C VAL A 28 -2.98 12.99 -11.35
N VAL A 29 -1.81 12.52 -10.91
CA VAL A 29 -1.36 12.62 -9.52
C VAL A 29 -0.22 13.64 -9.43
N PRO A 30 -0.38 14.75 -8.68
CA PRO A 30 0.71 15.69 -8.44
C PRO A 30 1.74 15.05 -7.51
N THR A 31 3.00 15.12 -7.92
CA THR A 31 4.10 14.41 -7.27
C THR A 31 5.38 15.23 -7.23
N SER A 32 6.14 15.13 -6.13
CA SER A 32 7.55 15.51 -6.09
C SER A 32 8.41 14.32 -5.67
N SER A 33 9.08 13.70 -6.66
CA SER A 33 10.05 12.63 -6.40
C SER A 33 11.26 13.13 -5.61
N LEU A 34 11.60 14.42 -5.74
CA LEU A 34 12.71 15.04 -5.01
C LEU A 34 12.42 15.07 -3.50
N TYR A 35 11.22 15.52 -3.12
CA TYR A 35 10.81 15.55 -1.72
C TYR A 35 10.68 14.15 -1.13
N GLU A 36 10.12 13.20 -1.87
CA GLU A 36 10.08 11.79 -1.43
C GLU A 36 11.49 11.22 -1.18
N LEU A 37 12.43 11.47 -2.10
CA LEU A 37 13.81 11.02 -1.94
C LEU A 37 14.46 11.67 -0.70
N ALA A 38 14.23 12.96 -0.47
CA ALA A 38 14.75 13.67 0.69
C ALA A 38 14.22 13.10 2.01
N LEU A 39 12.90 12.87 2.11
CA LEU A 39 12.27 12.28 3.30
C LEU A 39 12.78 10.85 3.56
N ARG A 40 12.86 10.02 2.51
CA ARG A 40 13.39 8.64 2.66
C ARG A 40 14.85 8.63 3.11
N LYS A 41 15.67 9.55 2.60
CA LYS A 41 17.07 9.69 3.05
C LYS A 41 17.14 10.15 4.51
N ALA A 42 16.39 11.18 4.88
CA ALA A 42 16.35 11.70 6.25
C ALA A 42 15.84 10.66 7.26
N SER A 43 14.85 9.85 6.86
CA SER A 43 14.33 8.76 7.68
C SER A 43 15.35 7.63 7.85
N ARG A 44 16.06 7.25 6.77
CA ARG A 44 17.16 6.27 6.84
C ARG A 44 18.32 6.72 7.72
N SER A 45 18.57 8.02 7.82
CA SER A 45 19.57 8.59 8.74
C SER A 45 19.02 8.87 10.14
N SER A 46 17.82 8.38 10.47
CA SER A 46 17.15 8.56 11.77
C SER A 46 16.97 10.04 12.19
N LEU A 47 16.95 10.97 11.23
CA LEU A 47 16.66 12.38 11.49
C LEU A 47 15.17 12.62 11.66
N ILE A 48 14.35 11.84 10.94
CA ILE A 48 12.89 11.90 10.98
C ILE A 48 12.27 10.50 11.09
N ARG A 49 11.06 10.42 11.63
CA ARG A 49 10.15 9.30 11.46
C ARG A 49 9.15 9.66 10.35
N TYR A 50 9.15 8.88 9.28
CA TYR A 50 8.30 9.09 8.11
C TYR A 50 7.95 7.73 7.50
N VAL A 51 6.66 7.50 7.24
CA VAL A 51 6.22 6.38 6.41
C VAL A 51 5.92 6.92 5.01
N PRO A 52 6.43 6.30 3.93
CA PRO A 52 6.19 6.74 2.56
C PRO A 52 4.70 6.97 2.25
N GLY A 53 4.36 8.17 1.80
CA GLY A 53 2.99 8.56 1.50
C GLY A 53 2.26 9.29 2.63
N ASP A 54 2.84 9.36 3.83
CA ASP A 54 2.24 10.09 4.94
C ASP A 54 2.10 11.59 4.62
N PRO A 55 1.03 12.25 5.12
CA PRO A 55 0.82 13.68 4.96
C PRO A 55 1.69 14.54 5.89
N ASP A 56 2.47 13.92 6.78
CA ASP A 56 3.43 14.59 7.67
C ASP A 56 4.56 13.62 8.07
N PHE A 57 5.53 14.13 8.81
CA PHE A 57 6.62 13.37 9.40
C PHE A 57 7.06 14.00 10.72
N GLU A 58 7.66 13.21 11.58
CA GLU A 58 8.15 13.68 12.88
C GLU A 58 9.66 13.88 12.84
N VAL A 59 10.15 15.01 13.35
CA VAL A 59 11.59 15.23 13.52
C VAL A 59 12.03 14.61 14.85
N VAL A 60 12.96 13.66 14.79
CA VAL A 60 13.39 12.90 15.98
C VAL A 60 14.17 13.78 16.95
N ASP A 61 15.09 14.57 16.43
CA ASP A 61 15.94 15.47 17.22
C ASP A 61 16.21 16.77 16.44
N PRO A 62 15.46 17.84 16.73
CA PRO A 62 15.61 19.11 16.04
C PRO A 62 16.99 19.76 16.20
N SER A 63 17.76 19.40 17.23
CA SER A 63 19.08 19.98 17.51
C SER A 63 20.16 19.48 16.56
N LYS A 64 19.95 18.32 15.93
CA LYS A 64 20.87 17.71 14.97
C LYS A 64 20.71 18.23 13.54
N LEU A 65 19.73 19.09 13.31
CA LEU A 65 19.46 19.66 12.00
C LEU A 65 20.27 20.94 11.80
N THR A 66 20.97 21.02 10.68
CA THR A 66 21.47 22.31 10.19
C THR A 66 20.30 23.21 9.80
N GLU A 67 20.51 24.53 9.82
CA GLU A 67 19.48 25.49 9.42
C GLU A 67 18.96 25.24 7.99
N LYS A 68 19.85 24.86 7.06
CA LYS A 68 19.46 24.49 5.69
C LYS A 68 18.56 23.26 5.65
N GLN A 69 18.83 22.25 6.49
CA GLN A 69 18.00 21.04 6.55
C GLN A 69 16.64 21.34 7.17
N ARG A 70 16.60 22.17 8.24
CA ARG A 70 15.35 22.62 8.85
C ARG A 70 14.46 23.32 7.82
N GLN A 71 15.00 24.33 7.13
CA GLN A 71 14.25 25.06 6.09
C GLN A 71 13.78 24.16 4.95
N ALA A 72 14.59 23.19 4.53
CA ALA A 72 14.19 22.22 3.51
C ALA A 72 13.05 21.31 3.99
N LEU A 73 13.11 20.82 5.24
CA LEU A 73 12.05 20.00 5.83
C LEU A 73 10.77 20.80 6.01
N ASP A 74 10.84 22.08 6.39
CA ASP A 74 9.66 22.94 6.52
C ASP A 74 8.94 23.11 5.17
N ARG A 75 9.69 23.36 4.09
CA ARG A 75 9.12 23.41 2.72
C ARG A 75 8.49 22.09 2.30
N ILE A 76 9.14 20.97 2.60
CA ILE A 76 8.59 19.65 2.30
C ILE A 76 7.31 19.41 3.11
N ARG A 77 7.28 19.81 4.39
CA ARG A 77 6.10 19.68 5.26
C ARG A 77 4.91 20.47 4.73
N GLU A 78 5.13 21.72 4.30
CA GLU A 78 4.10 22.53 3.65
C GLU A 78 3.54 21.82 2.41
N PHE A 79 4.43 21.27 1.57
CA PHE A 79 4.04 20.52 0.38
C PHE A 79 3.20 19.28 0.71
N VAL A 80 3.69 18.40 1.60
CA VAL A 80 2.97 17.15 1.91
C VAL A 80 1.64 17.42 2.61
N ARG A 81 1.53 18.48 3.41
CA ARG A 81 0.24 18.90 3.99
C ARG A 81 -0.72 19.45 2.94
N LYS A 82 -0.22 20.23 1.97
CA LYS A 82 -1.02 20.78 0.88
C LYS A 82 -1.56 19.69 -0.05
N TYR A 83 -0.74 18.69 -0.38
CA TYR A 83 -1.08 17.67 -1.39
C TYR A 83 -1.45 16.31 -0.82
N GLY A 84 -1.44 16.13 0.51
CA GLY A 84 -1.73 14.86 1.17
C GLY A 84 -0.65 13.81 0.96
N GLY A 85 0.62 14.22 1.08
CA GLY A 85 1.82 13.41 0.82
C GLY A 85 2.62 13.91 -0.38
N THR A 86 3.72 13.20 -0.70
CA THR A 86 4.61 13.55 -1.82
C THR A 86 4.04 13.19 -3.19
N GLY A 87 2.96 12.41 -3.24
CA GLY A 87 2.30 11.93 -4.45
C GLY A 87 2.84 10.61 -5.01
N VAL A 88 4.04 10.16 -4.59
CA VAL A 88 4.65 8.92 -5.10
C VAL A 88 3.84 7.69 -4.66
N GLN A 89 3.62 7.51 -3.36
CA GLN A 89 2.86 6.36 -2.84
C GLN A 89 1.42 6.38 -3.34
N ARG A 90 0.79 7.58 -3.40
CA ARG A 90 -0.56 7.74 -3.95
C ARG A 90 -0.63 7.30 -5.41
N ALA A 91 0.33 7.67 -6.25
CA ALA A 91 0.36 7.25 -7.66
C ALA A 91 0.46 5.72 -7.81
N LEU A 92 1.25 5.07 -6.97
CA LEU A 92 1.35 3.61 -6.94
C LEU A 92 0.04 2.97 -6.49
N ASN A 93 -0.53 3.44 -5.38
CA ASN A 93 -1.79 2.93 -4.84
C ASN A 93 -2.91 3.07 -5.88
N THR A 94 -3.06 4.24 -6.51
CA THR A 94 -4.05 4.44 -7.57
C THR A 94 -3.81 3.53 -8.77
N ALA A 95 -2.56 3.29 -9.16
CA ALA A 95 -2.28 2.38 -10.26
C ALA A 95 -2.67 0.94 -9.93
N VAL A 96 -2.37 0.47 -8.72
CA VAL A 96 -2.61 -0.91 -8.28
C VAL A 96 -4.07 -1.15 -7.92
N PHE A 97 -4.64 -0.33 -7.04
CA PHE A 97 -5.98 -0.56 -6.50
C PHE A 97 -7.07 -0.02 -7.41
N ASP A 98 -6.93 1.22 -7.91
CA ASP A 98 -8.02 1.86 -8.66
C ASP A 98 -8.02 1.45 -10.14
N VAL A 99 -6.86 1.47 -10.79
CA VAL A 99 -6.75 1.21 -12.24
C VAL A 99 -6.68 -0.27 -12.56
N LEU A 100 -5.83 -1.02 -11.84
CA LEU A 100 -5.73 -2.48 -12.04
C LEU A 100 -6.82 -3.26 -11.28
N GLY A 101 -7.58 -2.59 -10.38
CA GLY A 101 -8.66 -3.23 -9.63
C GLY A 101 -8.14 -4.34 -8.71
N MET A 102 -6.93 -4.18 -8.18
CA MET A 102 -6.31 -5.18 -7.30
C MET A 102 -6.81 -4.99 -5.86
N ILE A 103 -6.78 -6.06 -5.08
CA ILE A 103 -7.13 -6.10 -3.66
C ILE A 103 -6.06 -6.89 -2.91
N VAL A 104 -5.92 -6.65 -1.61
CA VAL A 104 -4.97 -7.35 -0.75
C VAL A 104 -5.69 -8.44 0.06
N VAL A 105 -5.13 -9.64 0.06
CA VAL A 105 -5.62 -10.79 0.83
C VAL A 105 -4.48 -11.34 1.68
N TYR A 106 -4.80 -11.71 2.92
CA TYR A 106 -3.84 -12.18 3.91
C TYR A 106 -4.11 -13.64 4.26
N PRO A 107 -3.46 -14.61 3.60
CA PRO A 107 -3.56 -16.00 3.99
C PRO A 107 -2.88 -16.24 5.33
N VAL A 108 -3.55 -16.95 6.22
CA VAL A 108 -3.03 -17.33 7.54
C VAL A 108 -3.32 -18.79 7.84
N GLU A 109 -2.51 -19.39 8.70
CA GLU A 109 -2.73 -20.76 9.13
C GLU A 109 -3.52 -20.82 10.44
N ASN A 110 -3.17 -19.96 11.40
CA ASN A 110 -3.84 -19.84 12.68
C ASN A 110 -4.84 -18.68 12.65
N PRO A 111 -6.16 -18.95 12.71
CA PRO A 111 -7.18 -17.92 12.63
C PRO A 111 -7.32 -17.13 13.95
N THR A 112 -6.84 -17.64 15.07
CA THR A 112 -6.92 -16.94 16.36
C THR A 112 -5.76 -15.96 16.53
N LYS A 113 -4.55 -16.39 16.14
CA LYS A 113 -3.33 -15.57 16.21
C LYS A 113 -3.07 -14.75 14.95
N LEU A 114 -3.83 -14.99 13.89
CA LEU A 114 -3.60 -14.43 12.55
C LEU A 114 -2.17 -14.71 12.07
N SER A 115 -1.65 -15.92 12.34
CA SER A 115 -0.24 -16.24 12.12
C SER A 115 -0.03 -17.46 11.23
N ASP A 116 1.21 -17.66 10.78
CA ASP A 116 1.70 -18.95 10.28
C ASP A 116 2.05 -19.94 11.42
N LYS A 117 2.68 -21.06 11.06
CA LYS A 117 3.21 -22.08 11.99
C LYS A 117 4.31 -21.54 12.90
N ASP A 118 5.14 -20.65 12.38
CA ASP A 118 6.29 -20.08 13.09
C ASP A 118 5.88 -18.95 14.05
N GLY A 119 4.61 -18.53 13.98
CA GLY A 119 4.03 -17.51 14.84
C GLY A 119 4.15 -16.10 14.28
N ASN A 120 4.57 -15.93 13.02
CA ASN A 120 4.61 -14.64 12.36
C ASN A 120 3.19 -14.16 12.08
N VAL A 121 2.83 -12.98 12.59
CA VAL A 121 1.49 -12.40 12.43
C VAL A 121 1.36 -11.78 11.03
N LEU A 122 0.32 -12.18 10.31
CA LEU A 122 0.03 -11.80 8.92
C LEU A 122 1.29 -11.95 8.02
N PRO A 123 1.79 -13.20 7.86
CA PRO A 123 3.09 -13.47 7.26
C PRO A 123 3.19 -12.93 5.83
N ASP A 124 2.08 -13.03 5.08
CA ASP A 124 2.02 -12.68 3.67
C ASP A 124 0.84 -11.74 3.37
N ALA A 125 1.05 -10.88 2.37
CA ALA A 125 0.04 -10.02 1.79
C ALA A 125 0.03 -10.22 0.26
N TYR A 126 -0.99 -10.93 -0.24
CA TYR A 126 -1.13 -11.20 -1.67
C TYR A 126 -1.96 -10.13 -2.35
N LEU A 127 -1.41 -9.56 -3.41
CA LEU A 127 -2.15 -8.71 -4.34
C LEU A 127 -2.82 -9.57 -5.41
N VAL A 128 -4.15 -9.59 -5.41
CA VAL A 128 -4.97 -10.34 -6.37
C VAL A 128 -5.94 -9.41 -7.08
N ARG A 129 -6.49 -9.83 -8.22
CA ARG A 129 -7.52 -9.01 -8.89
C ARG A 129 -8.84 -9.09 -8.13
N SER A 130 -9.60 -8.01 -8.12
CA SER A 130 -10.96 -8.03 -7.61
C SER A 130 -11.79 -9.08 -8.33
N GLY A 131 -12.49 -9.91 -7.56
CA GLY A 131 -13.25 -11.06 -8.06
C GLY A 131 -12.52 -12.39 -8.02
N THR A 132 -11.22 -12.43 -7.66
CA THR A 132 -10.51 -13.68 -7.37
C THR A 132 -11.23 -14.49 -6.29
N THR A 133 -11.27 -15.80 -6.45
CA THR A 133 -11.99 -16.74 -5.60
C THR A 133 -11.11 -17.31 -4.49
N ALA A 134 -11.71 -17.84 -3.43
CA ALA A 134 -11.00 -18.49 -2.33
C ALA A 134 -10.13 -19.68 -2.81
N LEU A 135 -10.57 -20.41 -3.85
CA LEU A 135 -9.80 -21.50 -4.44
C LEU A 135 -8.57 -20.98 -5.20
N GLU A 136 -8.72 -19.93 -6.00
CA GLU A 136 -7.59 -19.31 -6.70
C GLU A 136 -6.57 -18.73 -5.72
N VAL A 137 -7.02 -18.15 -4.59
CA VAL A 137 -6.10 -17.75 -3.51
C VAL A 137 -5.36 -18.97 -2.93
N ALA A 138 -6.03 -20.11 -2.76
CA ALA A 138 -5.35 -21.33 -2.32
C ALA A 138 -4.29 -21.80 -3.30
N GLU A 139 -4.52 -21.65 -4.60
CA GLU A 139 -3.54 -21.98 -5.64
C GLU A 139 -2.32 -21.06 -5.60
N LEU A 140 -2.52 -19.76 -5.34
CA LEU A 140 -1.44 -18.79 -5.15
C LEU A 140 -0.56 -19.11 -3.95
N VAL A 141 -1.14 -19.61 -2.85
CA VAL A 141 -0.39 -20.03 -1.67
C VAL A 141 0.36 -21.33 -1.96
N HIS A 142 -0.34 -22.38 -2.37
CA HIS A 142 0.29 -23.64 -2.76
C HIS A 142 -0.68 -24.54 -3.56
N THR A 143 -0.22 -25.11 -4.67
CA THR A 143 -1.06 -25.96 -5.53
C THR A 143 -1.68 -27.18 -4.82
N GLU A 144 -1.02 -27.75 -3.80
CA GLU A 144 -1.62 -28.84 -2.98
C GLU A 144 -2.80 -28.37 -2.12
N LEU A 145 -2.76 -27.12 -1.62
CA LEU A 145 -3.87 -26.57 -0.85
C LEU A 145 -5.11 -26.43 -1.73
N ALA A 146 -4.93 -25.97 -2.97
CA ALA A 146 -6.00 -25.90 -3.96
C ALA A 146 -6.56 -27.28 -4.32
N LYS A 147 -5.70 -28.28 -4.60
CA LYS A 147 -6.13 -29.65 -4.93
C LYS A 147 -6.96 -30.30 -3.83
N GLY A 148 -6.58 -30.07 -2.58
CA GLY A 148 -7.28 -30.60 -1.41
C GLY A 148 -8.32 -29.66 -0.82
N PHE A 149 -8.69 -28.56 -1.49
CA PHE A 149 -9.52 -27.50 -0.91
C PHE A 149 -10.88 -28.05 -0.43
N ILE A 150 -11.19 -27.82 0.84
CA ILE A 150 -12.48 -28.16 1.45
C ILE A 150 -13.32 -26.91 1.65
N ALA A 151 -12.74 -25.90 2.27
CA ALA A 151 -13.39 -24.62 2.59
C ALA A 151 -12.31 -23.58 2.91
N ALA A 152 -12.72 -22.33 3.03
CA ALA A 152 -11.90 -21.31 3.66
C ALA A 152 -12.66 -20.62 4.79
N HIS A 153 -11.92 -20.01 5.72
CA HIS A 153 -12.47 -19.19 6.80
C HIS A 153 -11.94 -17.76 6.66
N VAL A 154 -12.83 -16.83 6.36
CA VAL A 154 -12.53 -15.39 6.36
C VAL A 154 -12.63 -14.90 7.79
N VAL A 155 -11.48 -14.83 8.46
CA VAL A 155 -11.35 -14.69 9.91
C VAL A 155 -11.91 -13.36 10.38
N ASN A 156 -11.53 -12.26 9.74
CA ASN A 156 -11.95 -10.91 10.12
C ASN A 156 -13.45 -10.65 9.87
N ARG A 157 -14.13 -11.50 9.09
CA ARG A 157 -15.58 -11.46 8.89
C ARG A 157 -16.31 -12.60 9.59
N ASN A 158 -15.57 -13.45 10.33
CA ASN A 158 -16.06 -14.63 11.02
C ASN A 158 -16.98 -15.51 10.15
N LYS A 159 -16.55 -15.78 8.91
CA LYS A 159 -17.38 -16.47 7.91
C LYS A 159 -16.65 -17.64 7.28
N ARG A 160 -17.27 -18.82 7.31
CA ARG A 160 -16.82 -19.97 6.51
C ARG A 160 -17.38 -19.84 5.10
N VAL A 161 -16.51 -20.01 4.11
CA VAL A 161 -16.81 -19.78 2.69
C VAL A 161 -16.40 -20.96 1.83
N GLY A 162 -17.10 -21.12 0.70
CA GLY A 162 -16.80 -22.14 -0.31
C GLY A 162 -15.70 -21.68 -1.28
N ALA A 163 -15.40 -22.55 -2.25
CA ALA A 163 -14.38 -22.32 -3.28
C ALA A 163 -14.69 -21.11 -4.17
N ASP A 164 -15.97 -20.84 -4.43
CA ASP A 164 -16.51 -19.81 -5.32
C ASP A 164 -16.62 -18.41 -4.68
N TYR A 165 -16.38 -18.31 -3.37
CA TYR A 165 -16.42 -17.04 -2.67
C TYR A 165 -15.37 -16.09 -3.23
N ARG A 166 -15.83 -14.93 -3.69
CA ARG A 166 -14.98 -13.85 -4.16
C ARG A 166 -14.41 -13.11 -2.97
N VAL A 167 -13.09 -13.19 -2.82
CA VAL A 167 -12.38 -12.50 -1.76
C VAL A 167 -12.52 -11.00 -1.90
N GLN A 168 -12.57 -10.32 -0.77
CA GLN A 168 -12.63 -8.87 -0.69
C GLN A 168 -11.31 -8.30 -0.18
N ASP A 169 -11.14 -6.99 -0.35
CA ASP A 169 -9.97 -6.30 0.18
C ASP A 169 -9.90 -6.45 1.70
N GLY A 170 -8.69 -6.76 2.17
CA GLY A 170 -8.39 -7.00 3.58
C GLY A 170 -8.89 -8.35 4.11
N ASP A 171 -9.35 -9.28 3.27
CA ASP A 171 -9.74 -10.63 3.73
C ASP A 171 -8.53 -11.31 4.38
N VAL A 172 -8.70 -11.71 5.65
CA VAL A 172 -7.76 -12.59 6.33
C VAL A 172 -8.30 -14.01 6.20
N ILE A 173 -7.67 -14.83 5.37
CA ILE A 173 -8.24 -16.10 4.92
C ILE A 173 -7.42 -17.29 5.42
N ARG A 174 -8.08 -18.22 6.11
CA ARG A 174 -7.50 -19.53 6.44
C ARG A 174 -8.05 -20.56 5.48
N ILE A 175 -7.19 -21.19 4.71
CA ILE A 175 -7.56 -22.29 3.80
C ILE A 175 -7.62 -23.59 4.59
N VAL A 176 -8.72 -24.33 4.45
CA VAL A 176 -8.89 -25.66 5.02
C VAL A 176 -8.79 -26.65 3.86
N SER A 177 -7.74 -27.48 3.88
CA SER A 177 -7.47 -28.46 2.82
C SER A 177 -7.22 -29.84 3.42
N ALA A 178 -7.72 -30.89 2.77
CA ALA A 178 -7.48 -32.28 3.14
C ALA A 178 -5.99 -32.67 3.01
N LEU A 179 -5.25 -31.95 2.17
CA LEU A 179 -3.84 -32.18 1.88
C LEU A 179 -2.93 -31.19 2.61
N ALA A 180 -3.49 -30.29 3.43
CA ALA A 180 -2.70 -29.41 4.28
C ALA A 180 -1.94 -30.27 5.30
N ARG A 181 -0.61 -30.30 5.19
CA ARG A 181 0.23 -30.93 6.21
C ARG A 181 0.26 -29.99 7.40
N GLY A 182 -0.16 -30.49 8.57
CA GLY A 182 -0.09 -29.79 9.86
C GLY A 182 1.31 -29.32 10.21
#